data_AF-A0A4Y5Z7G9-F1
#
_entry.id   AF-A0A4Y5Z7G9-F1
#
_cell.length_a   1.000
_cell.length_b   1.000
_cell.length_c   1.000
_cell.angle_alpha   90.00
_cell.angle_beta   90.00
_cell.angle_gamma   90.00
#
_symmetry.space_group_name_H-M   'P 1'
#
loop_
_entity.id
_entity.type
_entity.pdbx_description
1 polymer ?
#
loop_
_entity_poly.entity_id
_entity_poly.type
_entity_poly.pdbx_seq_one_letter_code
_entity_poly.pdbx_strand_id
1 'polypeptide(L)'
;MSRIGTLFFMAILGGAALSACQTTPASPPAPTAVKGFVTDTKAFDAFIATKPTAEQFHAAYPDVQLVMPDSITTREFRMNNSRYYPQWDDSGHITGGRFQ
;
A
#
# COMPACT_ATOMS: atom_id res chain seq x y z
N MET A 1 40.67 30.10 -55.29
CA MET A 1 40.43 30.09 -53.83
C MET A 1 38.97 30.41 -53.56
N SER A 2 38.39 29.81 -52.50
CA SER A 2 36.97 29.88 -52.06
C SER A 2 35.98 28.80 -52.57
N ARG A 3 36.28 27.56 -52.14
CA ARG A 3 35.44 26.58 -51.40
C ARG A 3 33.95 26.48 -51.71
N ILE A 4 33.66 25.51 -52.57
CA ILE A 4 32.41 24.74 -52.72
C ILE A 4 32.19 23.92 -51.43
N GLY A 5 31.09 24.15 -50.74
CA GLY A 5 30.58 23.33 -49.62
C GLY A 5 29.10 23.68 -49.45
N THR A 6 28.14 22.79 -49.30
CA THR A 6 28.21 21.38 -48.91
C THR A 6 26.87 20.78 -49.38
N LEU A 7 26.91 19.97 -50.45
CA LEU A 7 25.86 19.03 -50.80
C LEU A 7 26.26 17.69 -50.20
N PHE A 8 25.52 17.15 -49.23
CA PHE A 8 25.41 15.72 -48.92
C PHE A 8 24.28 15.59 -47.87
N PHE A 9 23.02 15.42 -48.27
CA PHE A 9 22.41 14.15 -48.68
C PHE A 9 22.51 13.07 -47.59
N MET A 10 21.47 13.02 -46.76
CA MET A 10 20.77 11.81 -46.29
C MET A 10 21.65 10.63 -45.80
N ALA A 11 21.75 10.47 -44.48
CA ALA A 11 22.15 9.20 -43.85
C ALA A 11 21.14 8.83 -42.74
N ILE A 12 20.62 7.62 -42.91
CA ILE A 12 19.56 6.95 -42.17
C ILE A 12 20.18 6.19 -40.97
N LEU A 13 19.34 5.89 -39.96
CA LEU A 13 19.44 4.77 -39.01
C LEU A 13 20.37 4.90 -37.78
N GLY A 14 19.77 4.73 -36.59
CA GLY A 14 20.46 4.11 -35.45
C GLY A 14 20.26 4.84 -34.11
N GLY A 15 19.33 4.38 -33.27
CA GLY A 15 19.17 4.88 -31.90
C GLY A 15 18.00 4.26 -31.15
N ALA A 16 18.02 2.94 -31.01
CA ALA A 16 17.15 2.22 -30.08
C ALA A 16 17.57 2.47 -28.63
N ALA A 17 16.61 2.28 -27.72
CA ALA A 17 16.71 2.25 -26.25
C ALA A 17 16.91 3.64 -25.62
N LEU A 18 16.02 4.14 -24.77
CA LEU A 18 15.51 3.49 -23.57
C LEU A 18 14.03 3.85 -23.37
N SER A 19 13.13 2.92 -23.68
CA SER A 19 11.77 2.97 -23.13
C SER A 19 11.93 2.70 -21.64
N ALA A 20 11.75 3.73 -20.81
CA ALA A 20 11.79 3.62 -19.37
C ALA A 20 10.80 2.53 -18.95
N CYS A 21 11.33 1.42 -18.41
CA CYS A 21 10.55 0.50 -17.62
C CYS A 21 9.92 1.32 -16.50
N GLN A 22 8.64 1.63 -16.69
CA GLN A 22 7.77 2.08 -15.63
C GLN A 22 7.63 0.86 -14.72
N THR A 23 8.59 0.70 -13.81
CA THR A 23 8.45 -0.18 -12.65
C THR A 23 7.43 0.51 -11.76
N THR A 24 6.16 0.48 -12.20
CA THR A 24 5.04 0.54 -11.28
C THR A 24 5.30 -0.61 -10.31
N PRO A 25 5.45 -0.36 -9.00
CA PRO A 25 5.49 -1.45 -8.05
C PRO A 25 4.25 -2.28 -8.33
N ALA A 26 4.44 -3.55 -8.71
CA ALA A 26 3.34 -4.47 -8.82
C ALA A 26 2.70 -4.46 -7.44
N SER A 27 1.54 -3.82 -7.32
CA SER A 27 0.78 -3.80 -6.08
C SER A 27 0.64 -5.26 -5.68
N PRO A 28 1.08 -5.66 -4.47
CA PRO A 28 0.91 -7.02 -4.01
C PRO A 28 -0.55 -7.45 -4.26
N PRO A 29 -0.80 -8.70 -4.67
CA PRO A 29 -2.16 -9.17 -4.92
C PRO A 29 -3.02 -8.77 -3.73
N ALA A 30 -4.13 -8.06 -4.01
CA ALA A 30 -4.98 -7.52 -2.97
C ALA A 30 -5.39 -8.67 -2.03
N PRO A 31 -5.14 -8.56 -0.71
CA PRO A 31 -5.52 -9.60 0.23
C PRO A 31 -7.02 -9.86 0.09
N THR A 32 -7.40 -11.14 0.06
CA THR A 32 -8.81 -11.51 0.11
C THR A 32 -9.42 -10.92 1.38
N ALA A 33 -10.37 -10.00 1.23
CA ALA A 33 -10.98 -9.30 2.34
C ALA A 33 -11.61 -10.30 3.33
N VAL A 34 -11.17 -10.26 4.58
CA VAL A 34 -11.73 -11.05 5.67
C VAL A 34 -12.98 -10.34 6.19
N LYS A 35 -14.13 -10.97 5.97
CA LYS A 35 -15.44 -10.44 6.38
C LYS A 35 -15.71 -10.79 7.85
N GLY A 36 -16.37 -9.88 8.56
CA GLY A 36 -16.71 -10.01 9.97
C GLY A 36 -15.57 -9.65 10.93
N PHE A 37 -15.52 -10.32 12.07
CA PHE A 37 -14.49 -10.10 13.09
C PHE A 37 -13.30 -11.06 12.91
N VAL A 38 -12.16 -10.70 13.47
CA VAL A 38 -10.95 -11.53 13.36
C VAL A 38 -11.08 -12.81 14.17
N THR A 39 -11.13 -13.95 13.49
CA THR A 39 -11.12 -15.29 14.09
C THR A 39 -9.72 -15.91 14.08
N ASP A 40 -8.97 -15.70 13.00
CA ASP A 40 -7.57 -16.13 12.89
C ASP A 40 -6.63 -15.01 13.34
N THR A 41 -6.33 -15.01 14.65
CA THR A 41 -5.44 -14.03 15.26
C THR A 41 -4.00 -14.15 14.75
N LYS A 42 -3.54 -15.34 14.37
CA LYS A 42 -2.19 -15.54 13.86
C LYS A 42 -2.01 -14.93 12.47
N ALA A 43 -2.98 -15.12 11.59
CA ALA A 43 -2.99 -14.46 10.28
C ALA A 43 -3.08 -12.94 10.42
N PHE A 44 -3.86 -12.45 11.37
CA PHE A 44 -3.94 -11.03 11.68
C PHE A 44 -2.61 -10.45 12.19
N ASP A 45 -1.95 -11.10 13.14
CA ASP A 45 -0.64 -10.67 13.64
C ASP A 45 0.40 -10.65 12.52
N ALA A 46 0.39 -11.65 11.63
CA ALA A 46 1.25 -11.67 10.45
C ALA A 46 0.96 -10.50 9.49
N PHE A 47 -0.30 -10.11 9.32
CA PHE A 47 -0.68 -8.94 8.54
C PHE A 47 -0.19 -7.64 9.18
N ILE A 48 -0.40 -7.45 10.49
CA ILE A 48 0.10 -6.27 11.21
C ILE A 48 1.62 -6.17 11.17
N ALA A 49 2.33 -7.31 11.20
CA ALA A 49 3.79 -7.35 11.07
C ALA A 49 4.31 -6.80 9.72
N THR A 50 3.46 -6.72 8.68
CA THR A 50 3.80 -6.06 7.41
C THR A 50 3.79 -4.52 7.49
N LYS A 51 3.41 -3.97 8.64
CA LYS A 51 3.22 -2.55 8.90
C LYS A 51 2.24 -1.88 7.92
N PRO A 52 0.97 -2.30 7.90
CA PRO A 52 0.02 -1.80 6.93
C PRO A 52 -0.38 -0.35 7.22
N THR A 53 -0.78 0.37 6.17
CA THR A 53 -1.49 1.66 6.32
C THR A 53 -2.95 1.45 6.73
N ALA A 54 -3.64 2.52 7.14
CA ALA A 54 -5.07 2.47 7.44
C ALA A 54 -5.92 1.96 6.26
N GLU A 55 -5.59 2.40 5.03
CA GLU A 55 -6.28 1.95 3.82
C GLU A 55 -6.05 0.47 3.53
N GLN A 56 -4.82 -0.02 3.69
CA GLN A 56 -4.50 -1.43 3.53
C GLN A 56 -5.21 -2.28 4.58
N PHE A 57 -5.28 -1.79 5.83
CA PHE A 57 -6.04 -2.43 6.88
C PHE A 57 -7.52 -2.55 6.51
N HIS A 58 -8.15 -1.46 6.07
CA HIS A 58 -9.56 -1.46 5.71
C HIS A 58 -9.86 -2.35 4.49
N ALA A 59 -8.93 -2.43 3.52
CA ALA A 59 -9.05 -3.33 2.39
C ALA A 59 -9.03 -4.81 2.81
N ALA A 60 -8.16 -5.17 3.77
CA ALA A 60 -8.01 -6.54 4.26
C ALA A 60 -9.09 -6.94 5.28
N TYR A 61 -9.49 -6.02 6.16
CA TYR A 61 -10.44 -6.24 7.26
C TYR A 61 -11.52 -5.15 7.28
N PRO A 62 -12.42 -5.11 6.27
CA PRO A 62 -13.39 -4.03 6.11
C PRO A 62 -14.40 -3.91 7.26
N ASP A 63 -14.71 -5.03 7.92
CA ASP A 63 -15.71 -5.09 8.99
C ASP A 63 -15.10 -4.91 10.39
N VAL A 64 -13.77 -4.79 10.48
CA VAL A 64 -13.06 -4.50 11.74
C VAL A 64 -12.91 -3.00 11.89
N GLN A 65 -13.46 -2.45 12.98
CA GLN A 65 -13.35 -1.04 13.29
C GLN A 65 -11.91 -0.71 13.73
N LEU A 66 -11.20 0.04 12.90
CA LEU A 66 -9.92 0.65 13.25
C LEU A 66 -10.16 1.96 14.01
N VAL A 67 -9.79 2.01 15.28
CA VAL A 67 -10.01 3.20 16.12
C VAL A 67 -8.85 4.18 15.93
N MET A 68 -9.12 5.33 15.33
CA MET A 68 -8.11 6.40 15.19
C MET A 68 -8.01 7.24 16.48
N PRO A 69 -6.88 7.92 16.74
CA PRO A 69 -6.68 8.74 17.93
C PRO A 69 -7.82 9.74 18.23
N ASP A 70 -8.40 10.34 17.18
CA ASP A 70 -9.50 11.31 17.30
C ASP A 70 -10.90 10.69 17.10
N SER A 71 -11.00 9.36 17.03
CA SER A 71 -12.29 8.69 16.88
C SER A 71 -13.09 8.73 18.18
N ILE A 72 -14.28 9.34 18.12
CA ILE A 72 -15.25 9.26 19.21
C ILE A 72 -15.83 7.84 19.22
N THR A 73 -15.40 7.02 20.19
CA THR A 73 -15.96 5.68 20.41
C THR A 73 -16.93 5.70 21.60
N THR A 74 -18.05 5.01 21.47
CA THR A 74 -18.96 4.78 22.59
C THR A 74 -18.33 3.75 23.55
N ARG A 75 -18.72 3.80 24.83
CA ARG A 75 -18.32 2.80 25.85
C ARG A 75 -19.05 1.47 25.67
N GLU A 76 -19.19 1.02 24.43
CA GLU A 76 -19.78 -0.27 24.08
C GLU A 76 -18.79 -1.39 24.42
N PHE A 77 -19.29 -2.36 25.18
CA PHE A 77 -18.55 -3.56 25.51
C PHE A 77 -18.72 -4.57 24.36
N ARG A 78 -17.60 -4.97 23.74
CA ARG A 78 -17.57 -6.00 22.70
C ARG A 78 -16.79 -7.19 23.23
N MET A 79 -17.24 -8.39 22.87
CA MET A 79 -16.57 -9.65 23.26
C MET A 79 -15.93 -10.36 22.06
N ASN A 80 -15.88 -9.69 20.90
CA ASN A 80 -15.31 -10.21 19.68
C ASN A 80 -14.19 -9.28 19.17
N ASN A 81 -13.34 -9.81 18.29
CA ASN A 81 -12.23 -9.06 17.69
C ASN A 81 -12.72 -8.18 16.52
N SER A 82 -13.77 -7.39 16.75
CA SER A 82 -14.36 -6.49 15.74
C SER A 82 -13.86 -5.06 15.84
N ARG A 83 -13.08 -4.71 16.88
CA ARG A 83 -12.54 -3.37 17.07
C ARG A 83 -11.08 -3.44 17.50
N TYR A 84 -10.24 -2.75 16.74
CA TYR A 84 -8.80 -2.73 16.91
C TYR A 84 -8.31 -1.33 17.25
N TYR A 85 -7.46 -1.23 18.26
CA TYR A 85 -6.80 -0.01 18.71
C TYR A 85 -5.34 -0.05 18.27
N PRO A 86 -5.00 0.53 17.10
CA PRO A 86 -3.68 0.49 16.52
C PRO A 86 -2.67 1.36 17.27
N GLN A 87 -1.42 0.91 17.27
CA GLN A 87 -0.25 1.72 17.51
C GLN A 87 0.32 2.15 16.16
N TRP A 88 0.69 3.43 16.05
CA TRP A 88 1.19 4.03 14.81
C TRP A 88 2.68 4.32 14.91
N ASP A 89 3.40 4.20 13.80
CA ASP A 89 4.72 4.82 13.66
C ASP A 89 4.63 6.27 13.18
N ASP A 90 5.77 6.95 13.15
CA ASP A 90 5.89 8.35 12.71
C ASP A 90 5.51 8.55 11.22
N SER A 91 5.44 7.47 10.44
CA SER A 91 5.10 7.48 9.02
C SER A 91 3.64 7.10 8.74
N GLY A 92 2.82 6.85 9.79
CA GLY A 92 1.41 6.51 9.65
C GLY A 92 1.13 5.03 9.34
N HIS A 93 2.07 4.13 9.63
CA HIS A 93 1.84 2.69 9.52
C HIS A 93 1.47 2.07 10.87
N ILE A 94 0.64 1.04 10.84
CA ILE A 94 0.23 0.28 12.02
C ILE A 94 1.39 -0.64 12.41
N THR A 95 1.95 -0.47 13.61
CA THR A 95 3.07 -1.29 14.12
C THR A 95 2.65 -2.32 15.17
N GLY A 96 1.42 -2.22 15.65
CA GLY A 96 0.88 -3.07 16.71
C GLY A 96 -0.49 -2.56 17.16
N GLY A 97 -0.94 -3.02 18.32
CA GLY A 97 -2.24 -2.63 18.88
C GLY A 97 -2.92 -3.76 19.66
N ARG A 98 -4.21 -3.57 19.97
CA ARG A 98 -5.01 -4.57 20.67
C ARG A 98 -6.49 -4.56 20.27
N PHE A 99 -7.16 -5.69 20.43
CA PHE A 99 -8.63 -5.78 20.34
C PHE A 99 -9.32 -5.38 21.66
N GLN A 100 -10.55 -4.86 21.55
CA GLN A 100 -11.46 -4.58 22.67
C GLN A 100 -12.94 -4.65 22.29
#